data_AF-R7UEX7-F1
#
_entry.id   AF-R7UEX7-F1
#
_cell.length_a   1.000
_cell.length_b   1.000
_cell.length_c   1.000
_cell.angle_alpha   90.00
_cell.angle_beta   90.00
_cell.angle_gamma   90.00
#
_symmetry.space_group_name_H-M   'P 1'
#
loop_
_entity.id
_entity.type
_entity.pdbx_description
1 polymer ?
#
loop_
_entity_poly.entity_id
_entity_poly.type
_entity_poly.pdbx_seq_one_letter_code
_entity_poly.pdbx_strand_id
1 'polypeptide(L)'
;MPPPQSGNGIAATLLQDNFAVIPRSGVLLNGHVLYLRRSTKKYMKSPTSVARALVDLGYCCLEKLNPLKFQVGELVKKEKVFKKLTNPQEREAFMTICLAVFTLPNERPPSKSLPREPSLSPRSSPPSCHSIPNEDSSRTKMREEFRAKKDQLRSEMRTKITPKLRVLNQKLSRKENTIAQLKDLMKKTSMADELKELRKENSKLRRIQKR
;
A
#
# COMPACT_ATOMS: atom_id res chain seq x y z
N MET A 1 24.63 -4.14 -14.40
CA MET A 1 23.22 -4.16 -13.96
C MET A 1 23.04 -3.17 -12.83
N PRO A 2 22.11 -2.20 -12.89
CA PRO A 2 21.79 -1.42 -11.71
C PRO A 2 21.04 -2.32 -10.71
N PRO A 3 21.21 -2.13 -9.39
CA PRO A 3 20.45 -2.88 -8.39
C PRO A 3 18.98 -2.43 -8.43
N PRO A 4 18.01 -3.32 -8.13
CA PRO A 4 16.63 -2.89 -8.03
C PRO A 4 16.49 -1.92 -6.86
N GLN A 5 16.04 -0.70 -7.19
CA GLN A 5 15.52 0.25 -6.23
C GLN A 5 14.26 -0.36 -5.61
N SER A 6 14.29 -0.67 -4.31
CA SER A 6 13.19 -0.32 -3.39
C SER A 6 13.44 -0.91 -2.01
N GLY A 7 13.34 -0.07 -0.98
CA GLY A 7 13.21 -0.50 0.42
C GLY A 7 11.85 -1.16 0.72
N ASN A 8 11.23 -1.80 -0.27
CA ASN A 8 9.96 -2.51 -0.15
C ASN A 8 10.27 -4.01 -0.10
N GLY A 9 9.91 -4.68 1.01
CA GLY A 9 10.22 -6.10 1.20
C GLY A 9 9.62 -7.01 0.12
N ILE A 10 10.13 -8.25 0.00
CA ILE A 10 9.81 -9.25 -1.05
C ILE A 10 8.31 -9.36 -1.36
N ALA A 11 7.45 -9.35 -0.33
CA ALA A 11 6.00 -9.43 -0.49
C ALA A 11 5.39 -8.23 -1.23
N ALA A 12 5.96 -7.03 -1.05
CA ALA A 12 5.51 -5.83 -1.75
C ALA A 12 5.90 -5.88 -3.22
N THR A 13 7.11 -6.37 -3.53
CA THR A 13 7.56 -6.60 -4.91
C THR A 13 6.66 -7.62 -5.62
N LEU A 14 6.39 -8.77 -5.00
CA LEU A 14 5.50 -9.78 -5.57
C LEU A 14 4.09 -9.24 -5.85
N LEU A 15 3.54 -8.45 -4.94
CA LEU A 15 2.22 -7.83 -5.14
C LEU A 15 2.25 -6.79 -6.27
N GLN A 16 3.33 -6.03 -6.38
CA GLN A 16 3.49 -5.02 -7.44
C GLN A 16 3.65 -5.68 -8.81
N ASP A 17 4.42 -6.75 -8.92
CA ASP A 17 4.69 -7.40 -10.21
C ASP A 17 3.47 -8.16 -10.74
N ASN A 18 2.65 -8.73 -9.85
CA ASN A 18 1.56 -9.65 -10.25
C ASN A 18 0.14 -9.07 -10.10
N PHE A 19 -0.06 -8.05 -9.25
CA PHE A 19 -1.41 -7.59 -8.88
C PHE A 19 -1.58 -6.06 -8.90
N ALA A 20 -0.66 -5.33 -9.54
CA ALA A 20 -0.73 -3.86 -9.60
C ALA A 20 -1.91 -3.35 -10.44
N VAL A 21 -2.32 -4.11 -11.46
CA VAL A 21 -3.46 -3.77 -12.32
C VAL A 21 -4.73 -4.33 -11.69
N ILE A 22 -5.46 -3.48 -10.98
CA ILE A 22 -6.76 -3.87 -10.42
C ILE A 22 -7.76 -3.93 -11.56
N PRO A 23 -8.46 -5.08 -11.76
CA PRO A 23 -9.46 -5.16 -12.80
C PRO A 23 -10.55 -4.09 -12.59
N ARG A 24 -11.20 -3.64 -13.66
CA ARG A 24 -12.37 -2.73 -13.55
C ARG A 24 -13.69 -3.50 -13.50
N SER A 25 -13.68 -4.75 -13.94
CA SER A 25 -14.81 -5.67 -13.97
C SER A 25 -14.28 -7.10 -13.88
N GLY A 26 -15.00 -7.99 -13.22
CA GLY A 26 -14.66 -9.41 -13.11
C GLY A 26 -14.10 -9.81 -11.74
N VAL A 27 -13.35 -10.90 -11.73
CA VAL A 27 -12.94 -11.60 -10.49
C VAL A 27 -11.82 -10.82 -9.79
N LEU A 28 -12.12 -10.34 -8.58
CA LEU A 28 -11.12 -9.72 -7.72
C LEU A 28 -10.35 -10.81 -6.97
N LEU A 29 -9.04 -10.86 -7.15
CA LEU A 29 -8.16 -11.74 -6.35
C LEU A 29 -7.70 -11.09 -5.05
N ASN A 30 -7.37 -11.90 -4.05
CA ASN A 30 -6.80 -11.46 -2.78
C ASN A 30 -5.55 -10.58 -2.95
N GLY A 31 -4.70 -10.91 -3.93
CA GLY A 31 -3.50 -10.13 -4.26
C GLY A 31 -3.81 -8.69 -4.63
N HIS A 32 -4.91 -8.40 -5.32
CA HIS A 32 -5.32 -7.03 -5.65
C HIS A 32 -5.73 -6.25 -4.40
N VAL A 33 -6.41 -6.89 -3.45
CA VAL A 33 -6.82 -6.30 -2.18
C VAL A 33 -5.60 -5.99 -1.31
N LEU A 34 -4.64 -6.91 -1.27
CA LEU A 34 -3.37 -6.72 -0.56
C LEU A 34 -2.48 -5.67 -1.23
N TYR A 35 -2.46 -5.62 -2.56
CA TYR A 35 -1.80 -4.57 -3.32
C TYR A 35 -2.42 -3.21 -3.01
N LEU A 36 -3.74 -3.07 -3.09
CA LEU A 36 -4.47 -1.84 -2.73
C LEU A 36 -4.07 -1.30 -1.36
N ARG A 37 -3.97 -2.18 -0.36
CA ARG A 37 -3.54 -1.83 1.00
C ARG A 37 -2.11 -1.29 1.07
N ARG A 38 -1.21 -1.77 0.20
CA ARG A 38 0.23 -1.42 0.20
C ARG A 38 0.59 -0.28 -0.75
N SER A 39 -0.06 -0.20 -1.91
CA SER A 39 0.27 0.74 -2.99
C SER A 39 -0.25 2.15 -2.74
N THR A 40 -1.28 2.30 -1.90
CA THR A 40 -1.90 3.61 -1.66
C THR A 40 -1.32 4.31 -0.43
N LYS A 41 -0.74 5.50 -0.68
CA LYS A 41 -0.12 6.45 0.26
C LYS A 41 -0.71 6.39 1.68
N LYS A 42 0.14 6.19 2.71
CA LYS A 42 0.04 6.38 4.18
C LYS A 42 -1.30 6.12 4.95
N TYR A 43 -2.46 6.27 4.33
CA TYR A 43 -3.82 6.32 4.88
C TYR A 43 -4.69 5.07 4.54
N MET A 44 -4.19 4.14 3.74
CA MET A 44 -4.86 2.86 3.40
C MET A 44 -4.35 1.65 4.19
N LYS A 45 -3.71 1.90 5.34
CA LYS A 45 -3.19 0.83 6.21
C LYS A 45 -4.29 0.04 6.92
N SER A 46 -5.50 0.59 7.01
CA SER A 46 -6.62 -0.02 7.74
C SER A 46 -7.51 -0.86 6.81
N PRO A 47 -8.07 -1.99 7.30
CA PRO A 47 -9.08 -2.76 6.56
C PRO A 47 -10.27 -1.91 6.11
N THR A 48 -10.64 -0.90 6.90
CA THR A 48 -11.71 0.06 6.59
C THR A 48 -11.43 0.92 5.37
N SER A 49 -10.20 1.41 5.22
CA SER A 49 -9.84 2.24 4.07
C SER A 49 -9.88 1.43 2.77
N VAL A 50 -9.37 0.20 2.81
CA VAL A 50 -9.36 -0.72 1.66
C VAL A 50 -10.78 -1.14 1.29
N ALA A 51 -11.63 -1.47 2.27
CA ALA A 51 -13.03 -1.79 2.02
C ALA A 51 -13.79 -0.63 1.35
N ARG A 52 -13.52 0.62 1.77
CA ARG A 52 -14.10 1.80 1.09
C ARG A 52 -13.58 1.95 -0.34
N ALA A 53 -12.29 1.73 -0.58
CA ALA A 53 -11.73 1.76 -1.93
C ALA A 53 -12.44 0.78 -2.87
N LEU A 54 -12.74 -0.42 -2.39
CA LEU A 54 -13.47 -1.43 -3.16
C LEU A 54 -14.91 -1.01 -3.46
N VAL A 55 -15.57 -0.32 -2.51
CA VAL A 55 -16.90 0.28 -2.75
C VAL A 55 -16.81 1.39 -3.81
N ASP A 56 -15.81 2.28 -3.71
CA ASP A 56 -15.60 3.37 -4.67
C ASP A 56 -15.27 2.85 -6.08
N LEU A 57 -14.60 1.70 -6.18
CA LEU A 57 -14.30 0.99 -7.42
C LEU A 57 -15.50 0.20 -7.98
N GLY A 58 -16.64 0.18 -7.29
CA GLY A 58 -17.87 -0.49 -7.74
C GLY A 58 -17.92 -1.99 -7.48
N TYR A 59 -16.98 -2.55 -6.70
CA TYR A 59 -16.97 -3.98 -6.36
C TYR A 59 -18.02 -4.37 -5.32
N CYS A 60 -18.51 -3.43 -4.52
CA CYS A 60 -19.47 -3.72 -3.46
C CYS A 60 -20.34 -2.51 -3.12
N CYS A 61 -21.56 -2.75 -2.63
CA CYS A 61 -22.44 -1.68 -2.15
C CYS A 61 -22.02 -1.18 -0.76
N LEU A 62 -22.28 0.10 -0.48
CA LEU A 62 -21.94 0.74 0.80
C LEU A 62 -22.58 0.03 2.01
N GLU A 63 -23.76 -0.55 1.84
CA GLU A 63 -24.48 -1.32 2.87
C GLU A 63 -23.68 -2.54 3.36
N LYS A 64 -22.82 -3.11 2.51
CA LYS A 64 -21.99 -4.26 2.80
C LYS A 64 -20.59 -3.89 3.31
N LEU A 65 -20.37 -2.62 3.64
CA LEU A 65 -19.06 -2.13 4.08
C LEU A 65 -18.56 -2.83 5.37
N ASN A 66 -19.44 -3.14 6.32
CA ASN A 66 -19.04 -3.80 7.58
C ASN A 66 -18.59 -5.26 7.37
N PRO A 67 -19.35 -6.11 6.66
CA PRO A 67 -18.87 -7.43 6.23
C PRO A 67 -17.56 -7.37 5.43
N LEU A 68 -17.45 -6.42 4.50
CA LEU A 68 -16.27 -6.25 3.67
C LEU A 68 -15.02 -5.87 4.49
N LYS A 69 -15.18 -4.96 5.47
CA LYS A 69 -14.12 -4.63 6.44
C LYS A 69 -13.59 -5.87 7.15
N PHE A 70 -14.49 -6.75 7.59
CA PHE A 70 -14.12 -7.97 8.31
C PHE A 70 -13.32 -8.92 7.41
N GLN A 71 -13.79 -9.16 6.18
CA GLN A 71 -13.08 -10.00 5.22
C GLN A 71 -11.68 -9.47 4.86
N VAL A 72 -11.56 -8.16 4.62
CA VAL A 72 -10.25 -7.53 4.41
C VAL A 72 -9.38 -7.67 5.65
N GLY A 73 -9.96 -7.53 6.85
CA GLY A 73 -9.25 -7.73 8.12
C GLY A 73 -8.68 -9.14 8.27
N GLU A 74 -9.46 -10.17 7.94
CA GLU A 74 -9.03 -11.56 7.95
C GLU A 74 -7.92 -11.83 6.93
N LEU A 75 -8.06 -11.30 5.71
CA LEU A 75 -7.02 -11.42 4.69
C LEU A 75 -5.70 -10.77 5.14
N VAL A 76 -5.77 -9.61 5.80
CA VAL A 76 -4.61 -8.92 6.36
C VAL A 76 -3.96 -9.72 7.49
N LYS A 77 -4.75 -10.42 8.33
CA LYS A 77 -4.18 -11.31 9.36
C LYS A 77 -3.41 -12.47 8.72
N LYS A 78 -3.95 -13.07 7.65
CA LYS A 78 -3.27 -14.14 6.89
C LYS A 78 -1.97 -13.64 6.27
N GLU A 79 -1.97 -12.46 5.64
CA GLU A 79 -0.77 -11.84 5.08
C GLU A 79 0.34 -11.63 6.13
N LYS A 80 -0.04 -11.21 7.35
CA LYS A 80 0.91 -10.97 8.45
C LYS A 80 1.66 -12.22 8.91
N VAL A 81 1.21 -13.43 8.59
CA VAL A 81 1.95 -14.67 8.85
C VAL A 81 3.23 -14.70 8.01
N PHE A 82 3.18 -14.15 6.81
CA PHE A 82 4.25 -14.17 5.81
C PHE A 82 5.13 -12.91 5.86
N LYS A 83 5.70 -12.59 7.03
CA LYS A 83 6.45 -11.32 7.24
C LYS A 83 7.71 -11.18 6.41
N LYS A 84 8.45 -12.27 6.17
CA LYS A 84 9.79 -12.23 5.58
C LYS A 84 9.91 -12.89 4.21
N LEU A 85 9.03 -13.84 3.86
CA LEU A 85 9.02 -14.56 2.59
C LEU A 85 10.44 -15.04 2.17
N THR A 86 11.13 -15.63 3.12
CA THR A 86 12.55 -16.00 3.02
C THR A 86 12.74 -17.37 2.36
N ASN A 87 11.79 -18.29 2.54
CA ASN A 87 11.82 -19.64 1.96
C ASN A 87 10.92 -19.72 0.70
N PRO A 88 11.34 -20.43 -0.38
CA PRO A 88 10.47 -20.79 -1.51
C PRO A 88 9.06 -21.28 -1.15
N GLN A 89 8.91 -22.16 -0.15
CA GLN A 89 7.60 -22.65 0.30
C GLN A 89 6.72 -21.55 0.88
N GLU A 90 7.30 -20.59 1.63
CA GLU A 90 6.56 -19.44 2.14
C GLU A 90 6.09 -18.53 1.00
N ARG A 91 6.92 -18.38 -0.04
CA ARG A 91 6.57 -17.62 -1.25
C ARG A 91 5.45 -18.27 -2.02
N GLU A 92 5.51 -19.60 -2.19
CA GLU A 92 4.47 -20.37 -2.86
C GLU A 92 3.15 -20.31 -2.09
N ALA A 93 3.16 -20.54 -0.77
CA ALA A 93 1.98 -20.43 0.08
C ALA A 93 1.38 -19.01 0.05
N PHE A 94 2.22 -17.97 0.04
CA PHE A 94 1.78 -16.60 -0.10
C PHE A 94 1.16 -16.32 -1.48
N MET A 95 1.76 -16.82 -2.56
CA MET A 95 1.21 -16.68 -3.90
C MET A 95 -0.12 -17.43 -4.05
N THR A 96 -0.25 -18.61 -3.47
CA THR A 96 -1.52 -19.35 -3.40
C THR A 96 -2.61 -18.53 -2.72
N ILE A 97 -2.29 -17.85 -1.61
CA ILE A 97 -3.24 -16.93 -0.95
C ILE A 97 -3.58 -15.76 -1.87
N CYS A 98 -2.60 -15.17 -2.56
CA CYS A 98 -2.82 -14.01 -3.43
C CYS A 98 -3.65 -14.34 -4.67
N LEU A 99 -3.48 -15.53 -5.24
CA LEU A 99 -4.19 -16.01 -6.42
C LEU A 99 -5.61 -16.48 -6.11
N ALA A 100 -5.95 -16.72 -4.84
CA ALA A 100 -7.32 -17.07 -4.47
C ALA A 100 -8.29 -15.91 -4.72
N VAL A 101 -9.50 -16.25 -5.17
CA VAL A 101 -10.59 -15.31 -5.40
C VAL A 101 -10.99 -14.65 -4.08
N PHE A 102 -11.02 -13.32 -4.08
CA PHE A 102 -11.57 -12.55 -2.97
C PHE A 102 -13.09 -12.62 -3.03
N THR A 103 -13.67 -13.45 -2.17
CA THR A 103 -15.12 -13.63 -2.10
C THR A 103 -15.78 -12.44 -1.45
N LEU A 104 -16.44 -11.63 -2.27
CA LEU A 104 -17.26 -10.53 -1.78
C LEU A 104 -18.44 -11.08 -0.97
N PRO A 105 -18.94 -10.33 0.03
CA PRO A 105 -20.04 -10.77 0.89
C PRO A 105 -21.41 -10.81 0.16
N ASN A 106 -21.41 -10.89 -1.17
CA ASN A 106 -22.59 -11.07 -2.00
C ASN A 106 -22.55 -12.31 -2.89
N GLU A 107 -21.44 -13.02 -2.95
CA GLU A 107 -21.39 -14.31 -3.62
C GLU A 107 -21.30 -15.40 -2.57
N ARG A 108 -22.44 -16.05 -2.33
CA ARG A 108 -22.43 -17.43 -1.89
C ARG A 108 -21.46 -18.16 -2.83
N PRO A 109 -20.43 -18.87 -2.34
CA PRO A 109 -19.65 -19.73 -3.23
C PRO A 109 -20.64 -20.63 -3.98
N PRO A 110 -20.44 -20.92 -5.27
CA PRO A 110 -21.32 -21.82 -6.01
C PRO A 110 -21.35 -23.13 -5.23
N SER A 111 -22.46 -23.33 -4.50
CA SER A 111 -22.65 -24.51 -3.70
C SER A 111 -22.78 -25.63 -4.72
N LYS A 112 -21.91 -26.62 -4.63
CA LYS A 112 -21.92 -27.81 -5.49
C LYS A 112 -23.38 -28.28 -5.63
N SER A 113 -23.95 -28.05 -6.80
CA SER A 113 -25.32 -28.44 -7.12
C SER A 113 -25.34 -29.92 -7.49
N LEU A 114 -26.09 -30.71 -6.71
CA LEU A 114 -26.68 -31.98 -7.14
C LEU A 114 -28.20 -31.92 -6.85
N PRO A 115 -29.04 -32.67 -7.60
CA PRO A 115 -30.24 -32.11 -8.21
C PRO A 115 -31.58 -32.51 -7.55
N ARG A 116 -32.58 -31.63 -7.73
CA ARG A 116 -34.07 -31.80 -7.75
C ARG A 116 -34.74 -32.41 -6.49
N GLU A 117 -35.88 -31.90 -6.04
CA GLU A 117 -37.18 -31.85 -6.74
C GLU A 117 -38.05 -30.59 -6.49
N PRO A 118 -39.09 -30.37 -7.33
CA PRO A 118 -39.89 -29.15 -7.34
C PRO A 118 -41.15 -29.27 -6.48
N SER A 119 -41.57 -28.15 -5.88
CA SER A 119 -42.90 -28.02 -5.31
C SER A 119 -43.44 -26.61 -5.56
N LEU A 120 -44.73 -26.57 -5.82
CA LEU A 120 -45.49 -25.62 -6.62
C LEU A 120 -45.74 -24.29 -5.90
N SER A 121 -45.69 -23.20 -6.67
CA SER A 121 -46.41 -21.90 -6.59
C SER A 121 -47.55 -21.80 -5.54
N PRO A 122 -47.82 -20.60 -4.94
CA PRO A 122 -48.21 -19.45 -5.76
C PRO A 122 -47.75 -18.04 -5.33
N ARG A 123 -47.53 -17.26 -6.40
CA ARG A 123 -47.64 -15.82 -6.57
C ARG A 123 -48.52 -15.12 -5.51
N SER A 124 -47.91 -14.24 -4.72
CA SER A 124 -48.59 -13.21 -3.94
C SER A 124 -47.88 -11.87 -4.13
N SER A 125 -48.71 -10.85 -4.37
CA SER A 125 -48.38 -9.45 -4.72
C SER A 125 -47.40 -8.79 -3.75
N PRO A 126 -46.64 -7.76 -4.18
CA PRO A 126 -45.71 -7.07 -3.29
C PRO A 126 -46.48 -6.29 -2.21
N PRO A 127 -46.06 -6.34 -0.94
CA PRO A 127 -46.67 -5.50 0.09
C PRO A 127 -46.31 -4.03 -0.16
N SER A 128 -47.35 -3.20 -0.21
CA SER A 128 -47.29 -1.75 -0.10
C SER A 128 -46.63 -1.36 1.23
N CYS A 129 -45.39 -0.87 1.18
CA CYS A 129 -44.72 -0.29 2.35
C CYS A 129 -45.32 1.08 2.67
N HIS A 130 -46.20 1.09 3.68
CA HIS A 130 -46.60 2.27 4.40
C HIS A 130 -45.38 2.98 5.02
N SER A 131 -45.26 4.29 4.74
CA SER A 131 -44.68 5.36 5.55
C SER A 131 -43.47 5.02 6.45
N ILE A 132 -42.26 5.27 5.96
CA ILE A 132 -41.06 5.37 6.81
C ILE A 132 -41.10 6.73 7.55
N PRO A 133 -41.00 6.76 8.89
CA PRO A 133 -40.94 8.02 9.63
C PRO A 133 -39.60 8.74 9.36
N ASN A 134 -39.67 10.07 9.21
CA ASN A 134 -38.55 10.97 8.89
C ASN A 134 -37.25 10.70 9.68
N GLU A 135 -36.31 9.94 9.08
CA GLU A 135 -34.92 9.76 9.56
C GLU A 135 -33.97 10.92 9.17
N ASP A 136 -34.50 12.03 8.62
CA ASP A 136 -33.65 13.07 8.04
C ASP A 136 -32.83 13.87 9.07
N SER A 137 -33.32 14.07 10.30
CA SER A 137 -32.59 14.88 11.28
C SER A 137 -31.34 14.18 11.82
N SER A 138 -31.41 12.86 12.05
CA SER A 138 -30.28 12.06 12.56
C SER A 138 -29.19 11.90 11.50
N ARG A 139 -29.59 11.66 10.24
CA ARG A 139 -28.65 11.58 9.11
C ARG A 139 -27.96 12.93 8.84
N THR A 140 -28.69 14.03 9.00
CA THR A 140 -28.12 15.38 8.79
C THR A 140 -27.12 15.75 9.89
N LYS A 141 -27.45 15.50 11.16
CA LYS A 141 -26.51 15.68 12.30
C LYS A 141 -25.24 14.85 12.13
N MET A 142 -25.37 13.58 11.74
CA MET A 142 -24.22 12.70 11.50
C MET A 142 -23.33 13.21 10.35
N ARG A 143 -23.93 13.76 9.28
CA ARG A 143 -23.20 14.37 8.16
C ARG A 143 -22.46 15.64 8.59
N GLU A 144 -23.06 16.45 9.45
CA GLU A 144 -22.43 17.66 10.00
C GLU A 144 -21.27 17.33 10.94
N GLU A 145 -21.44 16.37 11.85
CA GLU A 145 -20.36 15.90 12.72
C GLU A 145 -19.19 15.30 11.93
N PHE A 146 -19.48 14.57 10.85
CA PHE A 146 -18.44 14.01 9.99
C PHE A 146 -17.69 15.11 9.23
N ARG A 147 -18.39 16.14 8.76
CA ARG A 147 -17.78 17.32 8.14
C ARG A 147 -16.89 18.07 9.14
N ALA A 148 -17.39 18.34 10.34
CA ALA A 148 -16.62 19.00 11.41
C ALA A 148 -15.34 18.23 11.78
N LYS A 149 -15.43 16.90 11.95
CA LYS A 149 -14.26 16.04 12.23
C LYS A 149 -13.25 16.04 11.07
N LYS A 150 -13.73 16.05 9.83
CA LYS A 150 -12.87 16.10 8.63
C LYS A 150 -12.14 17.44 8.54
N ASP A 151 -12.81 18.54 8.83
CA ASP A 151 -12.22 19.88 8.77
C ASP A 151 -11.26 20.13 9.93
N GLN A 152 -11.57 19.61 11.13
CA GLN A 152 -10.64 19.60 12.25
C GLN A 152 -9.35 18.84 11.90
N LEU A 153 -9.46 17.62 11.35
CA LEU A 153 -8.30 16.82 10.94
C LEU A 153 -7.47 17.54 9.86
N ARG A 154 -8.13 18.20 8.89
CA ARG A 154 -7.44 19.01 7.87
C ARG A 154 -6.72 20.19 8.49
N SER A 155 -7.33 20.86 9.46
CA SER A 155 -6.72 21.98 10.19
C SER A 155 -5.48 21.51 10.95
N GLU A 156 -5.56 20.41 11.70
CA GLU A 156 -4.41 19.85 12.42
C GLU A 156 -3.28 19.42 11.48
N MET A 157 -3.61 18.81 10.35
CA MET A 157 -2.65 18.49 9.30
C MET A 157 -1.91 19.74 8.80
N ARG A 158 -2.64 20.81 8.49
CA ARG A 158 -2.08 22.06 7.97
C ARG A 158 -1.25 22.82 9.01
N THR A 159 -1.69 22.84 10.26
CA THR A 159 -1.08 23.68 11.30
C THR A 159 0.02 22.96 12.07
N LYS A 160 -0.15 21.67 12.38
CA LYS A 160 0.80 20.92 13.23
C LYS A 160 1.77 20.08 12.42
N ILE A 161 1.31 19.44 11.34
CA ILE A 161 2.09 18.41 10.64
C ILE A 161 2.89 18.99 9.48
N THR A 162 2.24 19.76 8.59
CA THR A 162 2.87 20.30 7.38
C THR A 162 4.10 21.18 7.68
N PRO A 163 4.08 22.09 8.68
CA PRO A 163 5.26 22.90 8.98
C PRO A 163 6.43 22.07 9.50
N LYS A 164 6.15 21.09 10.38
CA LYS A 164 7.17 20.16 10.88
C LYS A 164 7.81 19.35 9.75
N LEU A 165 6.99 18.86 8.81
CA LEU A 165 7.48 18.13 7.65
C LEU A 165 8.34 19.02 6.74
N ARG A 166 7.94 20.27 6.51
CA ARG A 166 8.72 21.24 5.73
C ARG A 166 10.10 21.47 6.36
N VAL A 167 10.16 21.71 7.67
CA VAL A 167 11.41 21.93 8.40
C VAL A 167 12.30 20.68 8.34
N LEU A 168 11.74 19.49 8.54
CA LEU A 168 12.49 18.23 8.47
C LEU A 168 13.06 17.99 7.06
N ASN A 169 12.28 18.22 6.01
CA ASN A 169 12.75 18.09 4.63
C ASN A 169 13.87 19.10 4.31
N GLN A 170 13.76 20.34 4.81
CA GLN A 170 14.82 21.33 4.63
C GLN A 170 16.10 20.91 5.36
N LYS A 171 16.00 20.38 6.58
CA LYS A 171 17.16 19.85 7.33
C LYS A 171 17.79 18.64 6.63
N LEU A 172 16.98 17.76 6.07
CA LEU A 172 17.45 16.60 5.31
C LEU A 172 18.23 17.04 4.07
N SER A 173 17.66 17.95 3.26
CA SER A 173 18.32 18.49 2.07
C SER A 173 19.67 19.16 2.40
N ARG A 174 19.76 19.90 3.50
CA ARG A 174 21.05 20.47 3.97
C ARG A 174 22.07 19.38 4.29
N LYS A 175 21.66 18.32 5.01
CA LYS A 175 22.54 17.20 5.36
C LYS A 175 22.99 16.43 4.11
N GLU A 176 22.11 16.20 3.15
CA GLU A 176 22.45 15.55 1.88
C GLU A 176 23.48 16.35 1.09
N ASN A 177 23.32 17.68 1.02
CA ASN A 177 24.31 18.56 0.41
C ASN A 177 25.66 18.52 1.12
N THR A 178 25.69 18.52 2.46
CA THR A 178 26.93 18.39 3.22
C THR A 178 27.61 17.04 2.96
N ILE A 179 26.84 15.94 2.89
CA ILE A 179 27.39 14.62 2.55
C ILE A 179 27.99 14.61 1.15
N ALA A 180 27.33 15.24 0.17
CA ALA A 180 27.87 15.35 -1.18
C ALA A 180 29.20 16.14 -1.19
N GLN A 181 29.26 17.29 -0.52
CA GLN A 181 30.49 18.08 -0.40
C GLN A 181 31.62 17.31 0.28
N LEU A 182 31.33 16.58 1.37
CA LEU A 182 32.33 15.76 2.05
C LEU A 182 32.86 14.64 1.17
N LYS A 183 32.00 13.98 0.39
CA LYS A 183 32.41 12.96 -0.58
C LYS A 183 33.36 13.53 -1.65
N ASP A 184 33.06 14.72 -2.15
CA ASP A 184 33.91 15.38 -3.14
C ASP A 184 35.26 15.81 -2.55
N LEU A 185 35.27 16.30 -1.31
CA LEU A 185 36.50 16.60 -0.59
C LEU A 185 37.35 15.35 -0.38
N MET A 186 36.77 14.24 0.07
CA MET A 186 37.49 12.97 0.24
C MET A 186 38.16 12.50 -1.07
N LYS A 187 37.46 12.62 -2.20
CA LYS A 187 38.04 12.29 -3.52
C LYS A 187 39.24 13.20 -3.85
N LYS A 188 39.10 14.51 -3.63
CA LYS A 188 40.18 15.47 -3.87
C LYS A 188 41.40 15.20 -3.01
N THR A 189 41.20 14.87 -1.72
CA THR A 189 42.30 14.50 -0.82
C THR A 189 42.98 13.22 -1.26
N SER A 190 42.22 12.19 -1.65
CA SER A 190 42.77 10.93 -2.18
C SER A 190 43.66 11.15 -3.41
N MET A 191 43.20 11.97 -4.36
CA MET A 191 44.00 12.30 -5.54
C MET A 191 45.25 13.11 -5.19
N ALA A 192 45.18 13.99 -4.19
CA ALA A 192 46.32 14.77 -3.73
C ALA A 192 47.41 13.88 -3.10
N ASP A 193 47.01 12.88 -2.32
CA ASP A 193 47.92 11.91 -1.71
C ASP A 193 48.58 11.02 -2.79
N GLU A 194 47.82 10.53 -3.78
CA GLU A 194 48.37 9.79 -4.93
C GLU A 194 49.38 10.63 -5.72
N LEU A 195 49.08 11.90 -5.99
CA LEU A 195 49.99 12.81 -6.70
C LEU A 195 51.29 13.04 -5.91
N LYS A 196 51.21 13.09 -4.58
CA LYS A 196 52.36 13.26 -3.70
C LYS A 196 53.28 12.04 -3.74
N GLU A 197 52.72 10.83 -3.74
CA GLU A 197 53.51 9.59 -3.88
C GLU A 197 54.13 9.47 -5.28
N LEU A 198 53.37 9.76 -6.34
CA LEU A 198 53.91 9.79 -7.70
C LEU A 198 55.08 10.78 -7.85
N ARG A 199 54.98 11.97 -7.24
CA ARG A 199 56.09 12.96 -7.23
C ARG A 199 57.33 12.44 -6.50
N LYS A 200 57.16 11.71 -5.38
CA LYS A 200 58.29 11.08 -4.68
C LYS A 200 58.96 10.01 -5.53
N GLU A 201 58.18 9.15 -6.18
CA GLU A 201 58.70 8.10 -7.08
C GLU A 201 59.45 8.70 -8.27
N ASN A 202 58.88 9.73 -8.91
CA ASN A 202 59.52 10.42 -10.03
C ASN A 202 60.86 11.07 -9.63
N SER A 203 60.92 11.65 -8.42
CA SER A 203 62.17 12.20 -7.86
C SER A 203 63.23 11.12 -7.63
N LYS A 204 62.84 9.95 -7.12
CA LYS A 204 63.74 8.80 -6.97
C LYS A 204 64.28 8.33 -8.32
N LEU A 205 63.42 8.16 -9.33
CA LEU A 205 63.81 7.73 -10.68
C LEU A 205 64.79 8.72 -11.34
N ARG A 206 64.53 10.03 -11.21
CA ARG A 206 65.43 11.07 -11.74
C ARG A 206 66.82 11.07 -11.10
N ARG A 207 66.94 10.68 -9.82
CA ARG A 207 68.25 10.54 -9.16
C ARG A 207 69.03 9.34 -9.69
N ILE A 208 68.34 8.26 -10.05
CA ILE A 208 68.95 7.05 -10.62
C ILE A 208 69.46 7.32 -12.04
N GLN A 209 68.67 7.99 -12.89
CA GLN A 209 69.05 8.33 -14.27
C GLN A 209 70.19 9.36 -14.40
N LYS A 210 70.52 10.08 -13.33
CA LYS A 210 71.64 11.06 -13.31
C LYS A 210 72.98 10.46 -12.89
N ARG A 211 73.02 9.19 -12.50
CA ARG A 211 74.24 8.42 -12.25
C ARG A 211 74.57 7.62 -13.49
#